data_AF-A0A8D0HCP3-F1
#
_entry.id   AF-A0A8D0HCP3-F1
#
_cell.length_a   1.000
_cell.length_b   1.000
_cell.length_c   1.000
_cell.angle_alpha   90.00
_cell.angle_beta   90.00
_cell.angle_gamma   90.00
#
_symmetry.space_group_name_H-M   'P 1'
#
loop_
_entity.id
_entity.type
_entity.pdbx_description
1 polymer ?
#
loop_
_entity_poly.entity_id
_entity_poly.type
_entity_poly.pdbx_seq_one_letter_code
_entity_poly.pdbx_strand_id
1 'polypeptide(L)'
;MGEKRILCIGLVCLDIISVVESYPAEDTDTRCCSQRWQRGGNASNSCTVLSLLGAPCAFMGSLAPGHAQLLGVGQGLLLWAMGGYVFSPPPCPGCLPLGGCSLTNVTAEDFERVELSQYKWIHWEGRNAVEQVKMLQQVEEHNRACPVSQRVATSVEVEKPRQELYQLFGYGDVVFVSKDVAKDFGFHSAAETVKGLYGRVRPGAVLICPWAENGADAMGPDGRLVHVDAFSPETIVDTLGAGDTFNAAVILALSQGKHPTHTSFQGALWGAGRGRWLWGELPATPVPAGDAVGSGAGAPAVGGAPGYSSPSRGRCRERGGGAGCGGSSRLLQSQQGAL
;
A
#
# COMPACT_ATOMS: atom_id res chain seq x y z
N MET A 1 28.13 10.37 7.59
CA MET A 1 26.68 10.31 7.90
C MET A 1 26.04 9.40 6.87
N GLY A 2 25.26 8.40 7.29
CA GLY A 2 24.57 7.51 6.34
C GLY A 2 23.51 8.26 5.53
N GLU A 3 23.08 7.67 4.42
CA GLU A 3 22.03 8.26 3.58
C GLU A 3 20.70 8.31 4.35
N LYS A 4 20.04 9.48 4.39
CA LYS A 4 18.72 9.65 5.00
C LYS A 4 17.66 8.84 4.25
N ARG A 5 16.72 8.27 5.00
CA ARG A 5 15.70 7.33 4.49
C ARG A 5 14.38 8.01 4.12
N ILE A 6 13.54 7.29 3.39
CA ILE A 6 12.12 7.63 3.15
C ILE A 6 11.24 6.74 4.03
N LEU A 7 10.41 7.32 4.90
CA LEU A 7 9.48 6.58 5.75
C LEU A 7 8.09 6.55 5.12
N CYS A 8 7.47 5.38 5.00
CA CYS A 8 6.06 5.24 4.61
C CYS A 8 5.23 4.73 5.81
N ILE A 9 4.16 5.46 6.13
CA ILE A 9 3.29 5.18 7.27
C ILE A 9 1.91 4.78 6.75
N GLY A 10 1.46 3.58 7.09
CA GLY A 10 0.17 3.09 6.59
C GLY A 10 -0.06 1.60 6.80
N LEU A 11 -0.80 1.00 5.87
CA LEU A 11 -1.22 -0.38 5.93
C LEU A 11 -0.16 -1.32 5.35
N VAL A 12 -0.06 -2.49 5.97
CA VAL A 12 0.50 -3.71 5.38
C VAL A 12 -0.55 -4.81 5.45
N CYS A 13 -0.69 -5.60 4.38
CA CYS A 13 -1.56 -6.77 4.35
C CYS A 13 -0.90 -7.94 3.64
N LEU A 14 -1.49 -9.12 3.80
CA LEU A 14 -1.22 -10.30 2.98
C LEU A 14 -2.32 -10.40 1.94
N ASP A 15 -1.97 -10.18 0.67
CA ASP A 15 -2.86 -10.37 -0.46
C ASP A 15 -2.74 -11.81 -0.95
N ILE A 16 -3.86 -12.54 -0.92
CA ILE A 16 -3.97 -13.86 -1.53
C ILE A 16 -4.59 -13.66 -2.91
N ILE A 17 -3.72 -13.68 -3.92
CA ILE A 17 -4.06 -13.33 -5.28
C ILE A 17 -4.32 -14.60 -6.06
N SER A 18 -5.56 -14.76 -6.54
CA SER A 18 -5.96 -15.89 -7.37
C SER A 18 -6.22 -15.39 -8.80
N VAL A 19 -5.48 -15.91 -9.76
CA VAL A 19 -5.65 -15.58 -11.18
C VAL A 19 -6.65 -16.55 -11.80
N VAL A 20 -7.66 -16.03 -12.49
CA VAL A 20 -8.74 -16.79 -13.13
C VAL A 20 -8.89 -16.35 -14.59
N GLU A 21 -9.36 -17.25 -15.46
CA GLU A 21 -9.61 -16.93 -16.87
C GLU A 21 -10.78 -15.94 -17.02
N SER A 22 -11.83 -16.16 -16.23
CA SER A 22 -13.00 -15.31 -16.14
C SER A 22 -13.40 -15.11 -14.69
N TYR A 23 -13.99 -13.95 -14.39
CA TYR A 23 -14.58 -13.72 -13.07
C TYR A 23 -15.64 -14.80 -12.79
N PRO A 24 -15.60 -15.49 -11.63
CA PRO A 24 -16.53 -16.56 -11.34
C PRO A 24 -17.95 -16.01 -11.22
N ALA A 25 -18.94 -16.73 -11.74
CA ALA A 25 -20.33 -16.37 -11.51
C ALA A 25 -20.70 -16.59 -10.04
N GLU A 26 -21.65 -15.80 -9.54
CA GLU A 26 -22.16 -15.95 -8.18
C GLU A 26 -22.63 -17.40 -7.92
N ASP A 27 -22.34 -17.91 -6.72
CA ASP A 27 -22.65 -19.29 -6.30
C ASP A 27 -22.02 -20.42 -7.15
N THR A 28 -20.99 -20.11 -7.94
CA THR A 28 -20.19 -21.12 -8.64
C THR A 28 -18.81 -21.34 -8.02
N ASP A 29 -18.28 -22.54 -8.20
CA ASP A 29 -16.91 -22.87 -7.87
C ASP A 29 -16.06 -22.85 -9.15
N THR A 30 -15.06 -21.97 -9.21
CA THR A 30 -14.12 -21.90 -10.33
C THR A 30 -12.71 -22.25 -9.87
N ARG A 31 -12.00 -23.04 -10.68
CA ARG A 31 -10.58 -23.36 -10.45
C ARG A 31 -9.73 -22.16 -10.89
N CYS A 32 -8.83 -21.69 -10.03
CA CYS A 32 -7.84 -20.68 -10.41
C CYS A 32 -6.77 -21.25 -11.36
N CYS A 33 -6.29 -20.41 -12.28
CA CYS A 33 -5.14 -20.68 -13.15
C CYS A 33 -3.86 -20.75 -12.32
N SER A 34 -3.69 -19.79 -11.42
CA SER A 34 -2.58 -19.72 -10.48
C SER A 34 -3.00 -19.00 -9.20
N GLN A 35 -2.26 -19.23 -8.12
CA GLN A 35 -2.44 -18.53 -6.87
C GLN A 35 -1.08 -18.14 -6.32
N ARG A 36 -0.97 -16.93 -5.79
CA ARG A 36 0.24 -16.45 -5.12
C ARG A 36 -0.11 -15.63 -3.89
N TRP A 37 0.82 -15.61 -2.94
CA TRP A 37 0.75 -14.80 -1.75
C TRP A 37 1.70 -13.63 -1.92
N GLN A 38 1.22 -12.42 -1.68
CA GLN A 38 1.99 -11.21 -1.89
C GLN A 38 1.79 -10.27 -0.71
N ARG A 39 2.86 -9.59 -0.28
CA ARG A 39 2.71 -8.46 0.63
C ARG A 39 2.01 -7.31 -0.11
N GLY A 40 0.98 -6.75 0.50
CA GLY A 40 0.17 -5.65 -0.01
C GLY A 40 0.04 -4.50 1.00
N GLY A 41 -0.86 -3.56 0.69
CA GLY A 41 -1.12 -2.33 1.46
C GLY A 41 -0.33 -1.14 0.91
N ASN A 42 -0.95 0.03 0.80
CA ASN A 42 -0.43 1.13 -0.02
C ASN A 42 0.97 1.58 0.43
N ALA A 43 1.13 1.90 1.72
CA ALA A 43 2.42 2.28 2.28
C ALA A 43 3.46 1.15 2.16
N SER A 44 3.04 -0.10 2.35
CA SER A 44 3.90 -1.28 2.21
C SER A 44 4.39 -1.46 0.76
N ASN A 45 3.49 -1.37 -0.21
CA ASN A 45 3.78 -1.47 -1.64
C ASN A 45 4.71 -0.33 -2.09
N SER A 46 4.49 0.87 -1.57
CA SER A 46 5.38 2.01 -1.82
C SER A 46 6.81 1.73 -1.34
N CYS A 47 7.00 1.13 -0.15
CA CYS A 47 8.32 0.69 0.30
C CYS A 47 8.95 -0.36 -0.62
N THR A 48 8.17 -1.30 -1.16
CA THR A 48 8.67 -2.30 -2.13
C THR A 48 9.29 -1.58 -3.34
N VAL A 49 8.56 -0.60 -3.87
CA VAL A 49 8.95 0.16 -5.06
C VAL A 49 10.19 1.01 -4.78
N LEU A 50 10.20 1.75 -3.66
CA LEU A 50 11.35 2.54 -3.24
C LEU A 50 12.61 1.67 -3.09
N SER A 51 12.49 0.52 -2.46
CA SER A 51 13.61 -0.42 -2.27
C SER A 51 14.14 -0.95 -3.60
N LEU A 52 13.27 -1.31 -4.55
CA LEU A 52 13.67 -1.80 -5.87
C LEU A 52 14.28 -0.70 -6.75
N LEU A 53 13.91 0.56 -6.52
CA LEU A 53 14.56 1.72 -7.14
C LEU A 53 15.87 2.13 -6.42
N GLY A 54 16.33 1.34 -5.44
CA GLY A 54 17.58 1.56 -4.72
C GLY A 54 17.52 2.65 -3.65
N ALA A 55 16.33 3.14 -3.30
CA ALA A 55 16.16 4.16 -2.28
C ALA A 55 16.06 3.53 -0.89
N PRO A 56 16.84 3.97 0.10
CA PRO A 56 16.71 3.43 1.44
C PRO A 56 15.40 3.92 2.07
N CYS A 57 14.52 2.98 2.41
CA CYS A 57 13.21 3.27 2.97
C CYS A 57 12.96 2.56 4.31
N ALA A 58 11.92 2.98 5.01
CA ALA A 58 11.40 2.36 6.23
C ALA A 58 9.87 2.32 6.18
N PHE A 59 9.27 1.40 6.92
CA PHE A 59 7.82 1.26 7.04
C PHE A 59 7.40 1.41 8.50
N MET A 60 6.28 2.10 8.72
CA MET A 60 5.62 2.16 10.02
C MET A 60 4.14 1.79 9.85
N GLY A 61 3.70 0.76 10.56
CA GLY A 61 2.34 0.24 10.49
C GLY A 61 2.12 -0.82 11.54
N SER A 62 0.86 -1.19 11.76
CA SER A 62 0.49 -2.14 12.80
C SER A 62 0.61 -3.59 12.30
N LEU A 63 1.29 -4.42 13.09
CA LEU A 63 1.42 -5.86 12.87
C LEU A 63 1.09 -6.59 14.18
N ALA A 64 0.46 -7.76 14.07
CA ALA A 64 0.23 -8.66 15.20
C ALA A 64 1.04 -9.94 15.03
N PRO A 65 1.48 -10.58 16.13
CA PRO A 65 2.11 -11.89 16.09
C PRO A 65 1.20 -12.92 15.39
N GLY A 66 1.78 -13.74 14.51
CA GLY A 66 1.05 -14.83 13.87
C GLY A 66 1.70 -15.30 12.56
N HIS A 67 1.14 -16.35 11.96
CA HIS A 67 1.66 -16.94 10.72
C HIS A 67 1.67 -15.96 9.53
N ALA A 68 0.80 -14.95 9.53
CA ALA A 68 0.81 -13.90 8.51
C ALA A 68 2.01 -12.93 8.63
N GLN A 69 2.73 -12.94 9.76
CA GLN A 69 3.95 -12.15 9.97
C GLN A 69 5.16 -12.71 9.20
N LEU A 70 5.05 -13.91 8.63
CA LEU A 70 6.09 -14.56 7.79
C LEU A 70 6.36 -13.85 6.46
N LEU A 71 5.64 -12.79 6.13
CA LEU A 71 6.00 -11.89 5.03
C LEU A 71 7.25 -11.10 5.43
N GLY A 72 8.41 -11.73 5.26
CA GLY A 72 9.72 -11.12 5.44
C GLY A 72 9.76 -9.78 4.73
N VAL A 73 9.85 -8.71 5.51
CA VAL A 73 10.12 -7.39 4.99
C VAL A 73 11.61 -7.40 4.61
N GLY A 74 11.90 -7.42 3.31
CA GLY A 74 13.25 -7.61 2.76
C GLY A 74 14.32 -6.77 3.46
N GLN A 75 15.52 -7.34 3.57
CA GLN A 75 16.68 -6.80 4.27
C GLN A 75 16.88 -5.30 3.99
N GLY A 76 16.71 -4.47 5.02
CA GLY A 76 16.87 -3.01 4.97
C GLY A 76 15.72 -2.22 5.62
N LEU A 77 14.54 -2.82 5.77
CA LEU A 77 13.39 -2.18 6.43
C LEU A 77 13.42 -2.46 7.94
N LEU A 78 13.87 -1.48 8.72
CA LEU A 78 13.86 -1.58 10.18
C LEU A 78 12.40 -1.54 10.67
N LEU A 79 11.87 -2.69 11.09
CA LEU A 79 10.69 -2.79 11.93
C LEU A 79 11.06 -2.32 13.33
N TRP A 80 10.51 -1.20 13.78
CA TRP A 80 10.48 -0.90 15.22
C TRP A 80 9.09 -1.23 15.75
N ALA A 81 8.91 -2.50 16.10
CA ALA A 81 7.92 -2.93 17.07
C ALA A 81 8.64 -3.11 18.40
N MET A 82 8.79 -2.04 19.19
CA MET A 82 9.28 -2.15 20.56
C MET A 82 8.27 -1.53 21.53
N GLY A 83 7.62 -2.43 22.28
CA GLY A 83 7.02 -2.13 23.58
C GLY A 83 5.60 -1.56 23.53
N GLY A 84 4.62 -2.45 23.48
CA GLY A 84 3.22 -2.16 23.72
C GLY A 84 2.41 -3.44 23.80
N TYR A 85 2.41 -4.07 24.98
CA TYR A 85 1.49 -5.16 25.30
C TYR A 85 0.06 -4.69 25.03
N VAL A 86 -0.61 -5.27 24.03
CA VAL A 86 -2.08 -5.28 24.02
C VAL A 86 -2.48 -6.59 24.68
N PHE A 87 -2.96 -6.48 25.92
CA PHE A 87 -3.62 -7.56 26.63
C PHE A 87 -4.72 -8.13 25.73
N SER A 88 -4.57 -9.39 25.28
CA SER A 88 -5.70 -10.17 24.79
C SER A 88 -6.15 -11.03 25.98
N PRO A 89 -7.43 -11.01 26.39
CA PRO A 89 -7.94 -12.00 27.34
C PRO A 89 -7.80 -13.41 26.74
N PRO A 90 -7.78 -14.47 27.58
CA PRO A 90 -7.40 -15.82 27.18
C PRO A 90 -8.28 -16.38 26.05
N PRO A 91 -7.77 -17.38 25.31
CA PRO A 91 -8.37 -17.83 24.06
C PRO A 91 -9.77 -18.39 24.31
N CYS A 92 -10.79 -17.76 23.73
CA CYS A 92 -12.07 -18.41 23.53
C CYS A 92 -11.86 -19.59 22.57
N PRO A 93 -12.07 -20.84 23.00
CA PRO A 93 -12.03 -21.98 22.09
C PRO A 93 -13.30 -21.92 21.24
N GLY A 94 -13.18 -21.47 19.99
CA GLY A 94 -14.33 -21.42 19.07
C GLY A 94 -14.22 -20.48 17.87
N CYS A 95 -13.20 -19.62 17.78
CA CYS A 95 -13.08 -18.71 16.63
C CYS A 95 -12.45 -19.43 15.42
N LEU A 96 -13.31 -19.89 14.50
CA LEU A 96 -12.94 -20.30 13.14
C LEU A 96 -12.18 -19.17 12.41
N PRO A 97 -11.16 -19.47 11.57
CA PRO A 97 -10.37 -18.45 10.88
C PRO A 97 -11.09 -18.00 9.60
N LEU A 98 -12.17 -17.25 9.75
CA LEU A 98 -12.80 -16.48 8.67
C LEU A 98 -13.27 -15.15 9.24
N GLY A 99 -12.46 -14.09 9.10
CA GLY A 99 -12.88 -12.71 9.39
C GLY A 99 -11.82 -11.80 10.01
N GLY A 100 -11.38 -10.80 9.25
CA GLY A 100 -11.15 -9.43 9.72
C GLY A 100 -10.40 -9.23 11.04
N CYS A 101 -9.08 -9.44 11.07
CA CYS A 101 -8.26 -8.83 12.13
C CYS A 101 -8.08 -7.34 11.84
N SER A 102 -8.95 -6.48 12.38
CA SER A 102 -8.74 -5.02 12.35
C SER A 102 -7.81 -4.62 13.49
N LEU A 103 -6.51 -4.51 13.19
CA LEU A 103 -5.56 -3.92 14.13
C LEU A 103 -5.81 -2.41 14.26
N THR A 104 -5.53 -1.85 15.43
CA THR A 104 -5.54 -0.40 15.64
C THR A 104 -4.47 0.25 14.76
N ASN A 105 -4.81 1.35 14.08
CA ASN A 105 -3.83 2.12 13.31
C ASN A 105 -2.79 2.76 14.26
N VAL A 106 -1.62 3.09 13.69
CA VAL A 106 -0.54 3.82 14.37
C VAL A 106 -1.04 5.14 14.97
N THR A 107 -0.64 5.45 16.19
CA THR A 107 -1.04 6.67 16.91
C THR A 107 0.06 7.73 16.92
N ALA A 108 -0.29 8.97 17.27
CA ALA A 108 0.70 10.04 17.41
C ALA A 108 1.74 9.74 18.50
N GLU A 109 1.34 9.03 19.56
CA GLU A 109 2.25 8.58 20.64
C GLU A 109 3.28 7.57 20.12
N ASP A 110 2.87 6.65 19.24
CA ASP A 110 3.82 5.74 18.59
C ASP A 110 4.81 6.50 17.72
N PHE A 111 4.34 7.55 17.03
CA PHE A 111 5.14 8.37 16.13
C PHE A 111 6.15 9.27 16.84
N GLU A 112 5.88 9.71 18.08
CA GLU A 112 6.83 10.49 18.90
C GLU A 112 8.15 9.75 19.13
N ARG A 113 8.15 8.41 19.04
CA ARG A 113 9.34 7.57 19.20
C ARG A 113 10.23 7.53 17.96
N VAL A 114 9.76 8.10 16.84
CA VAL A 114 10.49 8.10 15.57
C VAL A 114 11.55 9.21 15.57
N GLU A 115 12.82 8.83 15.36
CA GLU A 115 13.90 9.81 15.22
C GLU A 115 13.86 10.48 13.82
N LEU A 116 13.22 11.65 13.74
CA LEU A 116 13.01 12.39 12.48
C LEU A 116 14.30 12.74 11.73
N SER A 117 15.42 12.89 12.44
CA SER A 117 16.74 13.21 11.87
C SER A 117 17.21 12.18 10.83
N GLN A 118 16.73 10.94 10.93
CA GLN A 118 17.10 9.81 10.07
C GLN A 118 16.41 9.84 8.70
N TYR A 119 15.41 10.71 8.54
CA TYR A 119 14.56 10.74 7.35
C TYR A 119 14.76 12.05 6.57
N LYS A 120 14.66 11.93 5.24
CA LYS A 120 14.57 13.08 4.31
C LYS A 120 13.15 13.31 3.83
N TRP A 121 12.32 12.26 3.90
CA TRP A 121 10.94 12.28 3.43
C TRP A 121 10.07 11.35 4.29
N ILE A 122 8.85 11.77 4.61
CA ILE A 122 7.83 10.92 5.25
C ILE A 122 6.53 10.98 4.45
N HIS A 123 5.97 9.80 4.16
CA HIS A 123 4.74 9.63 3.41
C HIS A 123 3.66 8.96 4.28
N TRP A 124 2.46 9.53 4.30
CA TRP A 124 1.30 8.96 5.00
C TRP A 124 0.25 8.48 4.01
N GLU A 125 -0.13 7.21 4.12
CA GLU A 125 -1.40 6.69 3.61
C GLU A 125 -2.52 7.18 4.54
N GLY A 126 -3.48 7.96 4.04
CA GLY A 126 -4.58 8.51 4.83
C GLY A 126 -5.49 7.43 5.40
N ARG A 127 -5.54 7.29 6.74
CA ARG A 127 -6.34 6.27 7.45
C ARG A 127 -7.05 6.83 8.67
N ASN A 128 -6.32 7.13 9.74
CA ASN A 128 -6.82 7.71 10.98
C ASN A 128 -6.45 9.18 11.07
N ALA A 129 -7.14 10.00 10.28
CA ALA A 129 -6.75 11.39 10.02
C ALA A 129 -6.53 12.23 11.28
N VAL A 130 -7.33 12.03 12.34
CA VAL A 130 -7.17 12.75 13.62
C VAL A 130 -5.78 12.53 14.24
N GLU A 131 -5.28 11.30 14.24
CA GLU A 131 -3.95 10.99 14.76
C GLU A 131 -2.85 11.40 13.76
N GLN A 132 -3.08 11.18 12.47
CA GLN A 132 -2.10 11.52 11.43
C GLN A 132 -1.86 13.04 11.33
N VAL A 133 -2.88 13.86 11.58
CA VAL A 133 -2.72 15.33 11.68
C VAL A 133 -1.74 15.69 12.80
N LYS A 134 -1.82 15.04 13.97
CA LYS A 134 -0.87 15.26 15.07
C LYS A 134 0.55 14.87 14.65
N MET A 135 0.72 13.73 13.96
CA MET A 135 2.02 13.30 13.44
C MET A 135 2.62 14.33 12.46
N LEU A 136 1.80 14.84 11.53
CA LEU A 136 2.21 15.87 10.56
C LEU A 136 2.63 17.17 11.27
N GLN A 137 1.87 17.59 12.29
CA GLN A 137 2.21 18.75 13.12
C GLN A 137 3.53 18.58 13.89
N GLN A 138 3.84 17.37 14.38
CA GLN A 138 5.14 17.08 14.99
C GLN A 138 6.30 17.28 14.01
N VAL A 139 6.13 16.88 12.74
CA VAL A 139 7.15 17.12 11.70
C VAL A 139 7.26 18.59 11.33
N GLU A 140 6.14 19.33 11.28
CA GLU A 140 6.17 20.77 11.07
C GLU A 140 6.90 21.51 12.18
N GLU A 141 6.68 21.14 13.44
CA GLU A 141 7.41 21.69 14.59
C GLU A 141 8.91 21.39 14.52
N HIS A 142 9.27 20.14 14.20
CA HIS A 142 10.66 19.77 13.96
C HIS A 142 11.30 20.61 12.84
N ASN A 143 10.60 20.78 11.71
CA ASN A 143 11.08 21.56 10.57
C ASN A 143 11.22 23.07 10.87
N ARG A 144 10.43 23.61 11.81
CA ARG A 144 10.59 24.99 12.31
C ARG A 144 11.85 25.16 13.15
N ALA A 145 12.19 24.16 13.95
CA ALA A 145 13.37 24.18 14.81
C ALA A 145 14.69 23.85 14.09
N CYS A 146 14.63 23.21 12.91
CA CYS A 146 15.81 22.75 12.17
C CYS A 146 16.19 23.66 10.97
N PRO A 147 17.50 23.73 10.60
CA PRO A 147 17.95 24.36 9.37
C PRO A 147 17.31 23.73 8.13
N VAL A 148 17.19 24.50 7.04
CA VAL A 148 16.56 24.05 5.78
C VAL A 148 17.16 22.73 5.25
N SER A 149 18.48 22.54 5.38
CA SER A 149 19.19 21.33 4.94
C SER A 149 18.85 20.07 5.74
N GLN A 150 18.23 20.22 6.90
CA GLN A 150 17.85 19.12 7.78
C GLN A 150 16.34 18.84 7.79
N ARG A 151 15.54 19.72 7.19
CA ARG A 151 14.09 19.57 7.12
C ARG A 151 13.69 18.28 6.42
N VAL A 152 12.56 17.74 6.87
CA VAL A 152 11.94 16.53 6.36
C VAL A 152 10.78 16.92 5.47
N ALA A 153 10.82 16.53 4.19
CA ALA A 153 9.70 16.73 3.28
C ALA A 153 8.55 15.77 3.63
N THR A 154 7.31 16.20 3.45
CA THR A 154 6.13 15.40 3.80
C THR A 154 5.20 15.20 2.62
N SER A 155 4.56 14.04 2.56
CA SER A 155 3.53 13.78 1.56
C SER A 155 2.37 12.98 2.15
N VAL A 156 1.16 13.21 1.64
CA VAL A 156 -0.05 12.53 2.11
C VAL A 156 -0.82 11.96 0.93
N GLU A 157 -1.31 10.74 1.05
CA GLU A 157 -2.25 10.12 0.12
C GLU A 157 -3.67 10.13 0.70
N VAL A 158 -4.61 10.73 -0.02
CA VAL A 158 -6.05 10.66 0.24
C VAL A 158 -6.67 9.76 -0.82
N GLU A 159 -6.72 8.46 -0.54
CA GLU A 159 -7.18 7.45 -1.51
C GLU A 159 -8.63 7.00 -1.30
N LYS A 160 -9.12 6.94 -0.05
CA LYS A 160 -10.50 6.53 0.24
C LYS A 160 -11.45 7.74 0.26
N PRO A 161 -12.64 7.64 -0.36
CA PRO A 161 -13.68 8.68 -0.30
C PRO A 161 -14.35 8.69 1.07
N ARG A 162 -13.63 9.18 2.09
CA ARG A 162 -14.08 9.29 3.47
C ARG A 162 -13.87 10.73 3.94
N GLN A 163 -14.94 11.37 4.37
CA GLN A 163 -14.92 12.78 4.78
C GLN A 163 -13.88 13.09 5.87
N GLU A 164 -13.65 12.14 6.79
CA GLU A 164 -12.64 12.25 7.84
C GLU A 164 -11.23 12.49 7.29
N LEU A 165 -10.90 11.95 6.11
CA LEU A 165 -9.57 12.05 5.51
C LEU A 165 -9.34 13.40 4.82
N TYR A 166 -10.40 14.14 4.50
CA TYR A 166 -10.27 15.39 3.73
C TYR A 166 -9.60 16.52 4.51
N GLN A 167 -9.48 16.40 5.84
CA GLN A 167 -8.65 17.31 6.63
C GLN A 167 -7.16 17.20 6.26
N LEU A 168 -6.73 16.06 5.72
CA LEU A 168 -5.33 15.81 5.34
C LEU A 168 -4.90 16.60 4.10
N PHE A 169 -5.83 17.10 3.29
CA PHE A 169 -5.49 17.99 2.16
C PHE A 169 -4.66 19.19 2.62
N GLY A 170 -4.91 19.72 3.82
CA GLY A 170 -4.23 20.89 4.35
C GLY A 170 -2.80 20.63 4.84
N TYR A 171 -2.26 19.41 4.68
CA TYR A 171 -0.95 19.02 5.19
C TYR A 171 -0.11 18.35 4.10
N GLY A 172 1.22 18.39 4.26
CA GLY A 172 2.15 17.83 3.28
C GLY A 172 2.70 18.84 2.29
N ASP A 173 3.96 18.65 1.86
CA ASP A 173 4.51 19.32 0.68
C ASP A 173 3.89 18.78 -0.62
N VAL A 174 3.46 17.51 -0.61
CA VAL A 174 2.84 16.84 -1.75
C VAL A 174 1.58 16.10 -1.29
N VAL A 175 0.48 16.30 -1.98
CA VAL A 175 -0.78 15.61 -1.71
C VAL A 175 -1.17 14.78 -2.93
N PHE A 176 -1.34 13.47 -2.74
CA PHE A 176 -1.90 12.57 -3.74
C PHE A 176 -3.39 12.40 -3.48
N VAL A 177 -4.23 12.58 -4.50
CA VAL A 177 -5.68 12.36 -4.43
C VAL A 177 -6.10 11.33 -5.47
N SER A 178 -6.84 10.31 -5.04
CA SER A 178 -7.28 9.25 -5.94
C SER A 178 -8.43 9.69 -6.85
N LYS A 179 -8.57 8.96 -7.97
CA LYS A 179 -9.73 9.04 -8.87
C LYS A 179 -11.07 8.82 -8.14
N ASP A 180 -11.11 8.00 -7.10
CA ASP A 180 -12.36 7.71 -6.37
C ASP A 180 -12.75 8.85 -5.42
N VAL A 181 -11.77 9.47 -4.75
CA VAL A 181 -12.00 10.70 -3.97
C VAL A 181 -12.43 11.84 -4.89
N ALA A 182 -11.78 11.98 -6.04
CA ALA A 182 -12.17 12.98 -7.03
C ALA A 182 -13.65 12.87 -7.45
N LYS A 183 -14.11 11.65 -7.70
CA LYS A 183 -15.52 11.38 -8.04
C LYS A 183 -16.47 11.68 -6.88
N ASP A 184 -16.07 11.45 -5.63
CA ASP A 184 -16.87 11.82 -4.45
C ASP A 184 -17.08 13.34 -4.35
N PHE A 185 -16.10 14.13 -4.81
CA PHE A 185 -16.24 15.59 -4.96
C PHE A 185 -16.97 16.02 -6.25
N GLY A 186 -17.40 15.09 -7.10
CA GLY A 186 -18.10 15.36 -8.35
C GLY A 186 -17.21 15.76 -9.53
N PHE A 187 -15.90 15.49 -9.46
CA PHE A 187 -14.97 15.72 -10.58
C PHE A 187 -14.88 14.50 -11.50
N HIS A 188 -14.74 14.75 -12.80
CA HIS A 188 -14.76 13.69 -13.83
C HIS A 188 -13.42 13.54 -14.55
N SER A 189 -12.44 14.39 -14.23
CA SER A 189 -11.07 14.29 -14.73
C SER A 189 -10.05 14.69 -13.66
N ALA A 190 -8.80 14.24 -13.81
CA ALA A 190 -7.71 14.66 -12.94
C ALA A 190 -7.44 16.17 -13.04
N ALA A 191 -7.52 16.76 -14.24
CA ALA A 191 -7.42 18.20 -14.45
C ALA A 191 -8.48 19.02 -13.68
N GLU A 192 -9.75 18.59 -13.69
CA GLU A 192 -10.82 19.22 -12.88
C GLU A 192 -10.52 19.07 -11.38
N THR A 193 -10.06 17.89 -10.98
CA THR A 193 -9.77 17.56 -9.58
C THR A 193 -8.68 18.46 -9.02
N VAL A 194 -7.53 18.53 -9.70
CA VAL A 194 -6.41 19.34 -9.19
C VAL A 194 -6.79 20.81 -9.18
N LYS A 195 -7.54 21.33 -10.16
CA LYS A 195 -8.04 22.72 -10.15
C LYS A 195 -9.03 22.98 -9.01
N GLY A 196 -9.99 22.08 -8.83
CA GLY A 196 -11.08 22.24 -7.87
C GLY A 196 -10.66 22.04 -6.41
N LEU A 197 -9.66 21.21 -6.16
CA LEU A 197 -9.18 20.90 -4.81
C LEU A 197 -7.91 21.66 -4.41
N TYR A 198 -7.24 22.37 -5.32
CA TYR A 198 -6.00 23.11 -5.00
C TYR A 198 -6.20 24.12 -3.85
N GLY A 199 -7.37 24.76 -3.75
CA GLY A 199 -7.67 25.67 -2.64
C GLY A 199 -7.68 25.03 -1.25
N ARG A 200 -7.67 23.69 -1.16
CA ARG A 200 -7.62 22.94 0.11
C ARG A 200 -6.20 22.55 0.52
N VAL A 201 -5.22 22.64 -0.38
CA VAL A 201 -3.83 22.33 -0.03
C VAL A 201 -3.12 23.51 0.62
N ARG A 202 -2.11 23.24 1.44
CA ARG A 202 -1.34 24.31 2.07
C ARG A 202 -0.58 25.15 1.04
N PRO A 203 -0.34 26.45 1.31
CA PRO A 203 0.46 27.30 0.42
C PRO A 203 1.84 26.68 0.14
N GLY A 204 2.22 26.61 -1.14
CA GLY A 204 3.49 26.04 -1.58
C GLY A 204 3.46 24.54 -1.89
N ALA A 205 2.39 23.82 -1.55
CA ALA A 205 2.27 22.38 -1.82
C ALA A 205 1.97 22.06 -3.28
N VAL A 206 2.15 20.79 -3.64
CA VAL A 206 1.78 20.23 -4.94
C VAL A 206 0.64 19.23 -4.75
N LEU A 207 -0.43 19.39 -5.52
CA LEU A 207 -1.54 18.44 -5.59
C LEU A 207 -1.40 17.57 -6.85
N ILE A 208 -1.48 16.25 -6.69
CA ILE A 208 -1.29 15.26 -7.77
C ILE A 208 -2.50 14.31 -7.80
N CYS A 209 -3.05 14.09 -8.98
CA CYS A 209 -4.17 13.19 -9.21
C CYS A 209 -3.89 12.22 -10.37
N PRO A 210 -3.50 10.96 -10.09
CA PRO A 210 -3.46 9.91 -11.10
C PRO A 210 -4.88 9.50 -11.53
N TRP A 211 -5.04 9.24 -12.83
CA TRP A 211 -6.32 8.90 -13.47
C TRP A 211 -6.25 7.61 -14.30
N ALA A 212 -5.47 6.64 -13.81
CA ALA A 212 -5.29 5.33 -14.43
C ALA A 212 -4.80 5.45 -15.88
N GLU A 213 -5.51 4.87 -16.86
CA GLU A 213 -5.15 4.86 -18.28
C GLU A 213 -5.07 6.27 -18.91
N ASN A 214 -5.70 7.27 -18.29
CA ASN A 214 -5.64 8.66 -18.73
C ASN A 214 -4.45 9.43 -18.13
N GLY A 215 -3.49 8.73 -17.51
CA GLY A 215 -2.27 9.34 -17.00
C GLY A 215 -2.46 9.99 -15.65
N ALA A 216 -1.82 11.14 -15.43
CA ALA A 216 -1.91 11.89 -14.19
C ALA A 216 -1.80 13.40 -14.42
N ASP A 217 -2.51 14.18 -13.60
CA ASP A 217 -2.38 15.63 -13.55
C ASP A 217 -1.80 16.09 -12.22
N ALA A 218 -1.13 17.24 -12.24
CA ALA A 218 -0.68 17.92 -11.04
C ALA A 218 -0.84 19.45 -11.15
N MET A 219 -0.92 20.09 -9.99
CA MET A 219 -0.91 21.54 -9.85
C MET A 219 -0.02 21.94 -8.66
N GLY A 220 0.87 22.90 -8.89
CA GLY A 220 1.77 23.45 -7.87
C GLY A 220 1.49 24.94 -7.59
N PRO A 221 2.36 25.62 -6.83
CA PRO A 221 2.15 26.99 -6.37
C PRO A 221 2.13 28.04 -7.48
N ASP A 222 2.61 27.72 -8.67
CA ASP A 222 2.50 28.57 -9.85
C ASP A 222 1.11 28.51 -10.52
N GLY A 223 0.21 27.65 -10.02
CA GLY A 223 -1.14 27.45 -10.54
C GLY A 223 -1.16 26.78 -11.93
N ARG A 224 -0.03 26.29 -12.42
CA ARG A 224 0.06 25.64 -13.73
C ARG A 224 -0.39 24.20 -13.63
N LEU A 225 -1.27 23.80 -14.55
CA LEU A 225 -1.65 22.41 -14.75
C LEU A 225 -0.54 21.68 -15.51
N VAL A 226 -0.10 20.56 -14.98
CA VAL A 226 0.85 19.65 -15.64
C VAL A 226 0.17 18.30 -15.86
N HIS A 227 0.10 17.87 -17.11
CA HIS A 227 -0.44 16.55 -17.50
C HIS A 227 0.69 15.62 -17.95
N VAL A 228 0.55 14.32 -17.69
CA VAL A 228 1.40 13.26 -18.25
C VAL A 228 0.56 12.06 -18.62
N ASP A 229 0.71 11.59 -19.85
CA ASP A 229 0.03 10.39 -20.36
C ASP A 229 0.45 9.13 -19.59
N ALA A 230 -0.47 8.17 -19.49
CA ALA A 230 -0.12 6.84 -19.00
C ALA A 230 0.79 6.12 -20.01
N PHE A 231 1.73 5.34 -19.50
CA PHE A 231 2.46 4.38 -20.31
C PHE A 231 1.79 3.01 -20.20
N SER A 232 0.88 2.73 -21.12
CA SER A 232 0.19 1.44 -21.14
C SER A 232 1.06 0.37 -21.82
N PRO A 233 1.38 -0.74 -21.15
CA PRO A 233 2.03 -1.87 -21.80
C PRO A 233 1.08 -2.49 -22.85
N GLU A 234 1.64 -3.17 -23.86
CA GLU A 234 0.85 -3.87 -24.89
C GLU A 234 -0.15 -4.88 -24.32
N THR A 235 0.13 -5.44 -23.13
CA THR A 235 -0.76 -6.34 -22.43
C THR A 235 -0.77 -6.00 -20.95
N ILE A 236 -1.97 -5.76 -20.41
CA ILE A 236 -2.20 -5.50 -19.00
C ILE A 236 -2.49 -6.83 -18.31
N VAL A 237 -1.55 -7.28 -17.48
CA VAL A 237 -1.64 -8.58 -16.78
C VAL A 237 -2.08 -8.40 -15.32
N ASP A 238 -1.66 -7.30 -14.68
CA ASP A 238 -1.99 -6.99 -13.29
C ASP A 238 -1.89 -5.48 -13.05
N THR A 239 -2.91 -4.89 -12.40
CA THR A 239 -2.94 -3.48 -12.00
C THR A 239 -2.85 -3.28 -10.49
N LEU A 240 -2.76 -4.35 -9.71
CA LEU A 240 -2.66 -4.30 -8.25
C LEU A 240 -1.37 -3.58 -7.85
N GLY A 241 -1.52 -2.52 -7.05
CA GLY A 241 -0.39 -1.70 -6.60
C GLY A 241 0.17 -0.72 -7.64
N ALA A 242 -0.49 -0.52 -8.78
CA ALA A 242 -0.05 0.46 -9.80
C ALA A 242 -0.06 1.90 -9.26
N GLY A 243 -1.07 2.27 -8.47
CA GLY A 243 -1.14 3.57 -7.77
C GLY A 243 0.00 3.75 -6.75
N ASP A 244 0.28 2.72 -5.95
CA ASP A 244 1.37 2.74 -4.97
C ASP A 244 2.74 2.86 -5.65
N THR A 245 2.91 2.16 -6.78
CA THR A 245 4.09 2.25 -7.65
C THR A 245 4.27 3.68 -8.16
N PHE A 246 3.17 4.31 -8.58
CA PHE A 246 3.18 5.69 -9.03
C PHE A 246 3.58 6.67 -7.92
N ASN A 247 2.92 6.59 -6.75
CA ASN A 247 3.21 7.45 -5.61
C ASN A 247 4.68 7.33 -5.19
N ALA A 248 5.20 6.11 -5.04
CA ALA A 248 6.59 5.86 -4.66
C ALA A 248 7.60 6.42 -5.66
N ALA A 249 7.36 6.25 -6.96
CA ALA A 249 8.25 6.77 -8.00
C ALA A 249 8.27 8.32 -8.03
N VAL A 250 7.11 8.96 -7.82
CA VAL A 250 7.02 10.42 -7.69
C VAL A 250 7.76 10.90 -6.44
N ILE A 251 7.53 10.26 -5.29
CA ILE A 251 8.21 10.58 -4.02
C ILE A 251 9.73 10.48 -4.19
N LEU A 252 10.22 9.39 -4.79
CA LEU A 252 11.66 9.22 -5.01
C LEU A 252 12.23 10.33 -5.88
N ALA A 253 11.57 10.63 -7.00
CA ALA A 253 11.99 11.67 -7.91
C ALA A 253 12.07 13.05 -7.23
N LEU A 254 11.03 13.44 -6.50
CA LEU A 254 10.99 14.71 -5.77
C LEU A 254 12.04 14.75 -4.65
N SER A 255 12.26 13.64 -3.95
CA SER A 255 13.29 13.53 -2.90
C SER A 255 14.73 13.70 -3.41
N GLN A 256 14.95 13.52 -4.72
CA GLN A 256 16.23 13.73 -5.41
C GLN A 256 16.38 15.15 -5.97
N GLY A 257 15.46 16.07 -5.64
CA GLY A 257 15.52 17.47 -6.08
C GLY A 257 14.96 17.73 -7.48
N LYS A 258 14.25 16.77 -8.07
CA LYS A 258 13.50 17.02 -9.32
C LYS A 258 12.34 17.95 -9.01
N HIS A 259 12.32 19.14 -9.60
CA HIS A 259 11.32 20.16 -9.27
C HIS A 259 9.98 19.88 -9.98
N PRO A 260 8.83 20.12 -9.32
CA PRO A 260 7.47 19.97 -9.87
C PRO A 260 7.16 20.80 -11.13
N THR A 261 7.98 21.80 -11.45
CA THR A 261 7.72 22.83 -12.47
C THR A 261 8.51 22.66 -13.76
N HIS A 262 9.18 21.52 -13.97
CA HIS A 262 10.09 21.29 -15.09
C HIS A 262 9.90 19.89 -15.69
N THR A 263 10.46 19.64 -16.88
CA THR A 263 10.52 18.34 -17.59
C THR A 263 10.93 17.16 -16.68
N SER A 264 11.60 17.44 -15.56
CA SER A 264 11.96 16.48 -14.52
C SER A 264 10.77 15.88 -13.77
N PHE A 265 9.68 16.63 -13.57
CA PHE A 265 8.43 16.12 -12.98
C PHE A 265 7.64 15.30 -13.98
N GLN A 266 7.61 15.74 -15.25
CA GLN A 266 7.08 14.91 -16.34
C GLN A 266 7.86 13.60 -16.48
N GLY A 267 9.20 13.64 -16.38
CA GLY A 267 10.05 12.44 -16.39
C GLY A 267 9.86 11.53 -15.18
N ALA A 268 9.52 12.09 -14.01
CA ALA A 268 9.19 11.34 -12.80
C ALA A 268 7.85 10.60 -12.96
N LEU A 269 6.81 11.31 -13.40
CA LEU A 269 5.50 10.77 -13.73
C LEU A 269 5.58 9.75 -14.89
N TRP A 270 6.42 10.02 -15.89
CA TRP A 270 6.67 9.12 -17.01
C TRP A 270 7.42 7.85 -16.58
N GLY A 271 8.43 7.97 -15.72
CA GLY A 271 9.15 6.83 -15.14
C GLY A 271 8.25 5.97 -14.25
N ALA A 272 7.36 6.62 -13.49
CA ALA A 272 6.32 5.96 -12.70
C ALA A 272 5.35 5.14 -13.55
N GLY A 273 4.94 5.66 -14.72
CA GLY A 273 4.10 4.95 -15.70
C GLY A 273 4.78 3.73 -16.34
N ARG A 274 6.12 3.69 -16.41
CA ARG A 274 6.90 2.54 -16.94
C ARG A 274 7.14 1.41 -15.93
N GLY A 275 6.39 1.34 -14.82
CA GLY A 275 6.52 0.34 -13.74
C GLY A 275 6.29 -1.14 -14.14
N ARG A 276 6.63 -1.54 -15.37
CA ARG A 276 6.56 -2.89 -15.96
C ARG A 276 7.48 -3.93 -15.30
N TRP A 277 8.02 -3.69 -14.10
CA TRP A 277 9.19 -4.43 -13.61
C TRP A 277 9.10 -4.99 -12.19
N LEU A 278 8.04 -4.72 -11.43
CA LEU A 278 8.04 -5.12 -10.02
C LEU A 278 7.20 -6.35 -9.69
N TRP A 279 6.02 -6.49 -10.27
CA TRP A 279 5.05 -7.47 -9.76
C TRP A 279 5.12 -8.85 -10.44
N GLY A 280 5.76 -8.94 -11.61
CA GLY A 280 5.95 -10.20 -12.35
C GLY A 280 7.21 -10.99 -12.00
N GLU A 281 8.23 -10.35 -11.39
CA GLU A 281 9.55 -10.95 -11.17
C GLU A 281 9.99 -11.01 -9.70
N LEU A 282 9.17 -10.54 -8.75
CA LEU A 282 9.44 -10.78 -7.34
C LEU A 282 9.38 -12.29 -7.06
N PRO A 283 10.45 -12.91 -6.50
CA PRO A 283 10.41 -14.32 -6.18
C PRO A 283 9.27 -14.57 -5.22
N ALA A 284 8.29 -15.36 -5.65
CA ALA A 284 7.24 -15.84 -4.77
C ALA A 284 7.93 -16.53 -3.59
N THR A 285 7.62 -16.12 -2.37
CA THR A 285 8.02 -16.90 -1.19
C THR A 285 7.39 -18.28 -1.35
N PRO A 286 8.17 -19.36 -1.48
CA PRO A 286 7.61 -20.69 -1.66
C PRO A 286 6.72 -21.01 -0.47
N VAL A 287 5.55 -21.59 -0.74
CA VAL A 287 4.71 -22.18 0.30
C VAL A 287 5.58 -23.21 1.04
N PRO A 288 5.75 -23.12 2.38
CA PRO A 288 6.46 -24.16 3.11
C PRO A 288 5.78 -25.50 2.80
N ALA A 289 6.52 -26.42 2.19
CA ALA A 289 6.07 -27.80 2.11
C ALA A 289 5.94 -28.29 3.55
N GLY A 290 4.73 -28.67 3.95
CA GLY A 290 4.56 -29.32 5.25
C GLY A 290 5.41 -30.59 5.26
N ASP A 291 6.35 -30.66 6.19
CA ASP A 291 7.22 -31.83 6.34
C ASP A 291 6.34 -33.08 6.52
N ALA A 292 6.51 -34.03 5.60
CA ALA A 292 5.96 -35.36 5.74
C ALA A 292 6.63 -36.01 6.96
N VAL A 293 5.88 -36.14 8.06
CA VAL A 293 6.32 -36.89 9.24
C VAL A 293 6.58 -38.33 8.81
N GLY A 294 7.85 -38.72 8.85
CA GLY A 294 8.32 -40.06 8.51
C GLY A 294 7.69 -41.12 9.40
N SER A 295 7.28 -42.22 8.78
CA SER A 295 6.78 -43.44 9.40
C SER A 295 7.82 -44.07 10.34
N GLY A 296 7.52 -44.08 11.64
CA GLY A 296 8.24 -44.84 12.68
C GLY A 296 7.26 -45.36 13.72
N ALA A 297 7.38 -46.64 14.08
CA ALA A 297 6.34 -47.49 14.67
C ALA A 297 5.99 -47.27 16.16
N GLY A 298 4.74 -47.58 16.55
CA GLY A 298 4.35 -47.96 17.93
C GLY A 298 2.98 -47.48 18.45
N ALA A 299 1.90 -48.24 18.16
CA ALA A 299 0.58 -48.51 18.84
C ALA A 299 -0.01 -47.62 19.99
N PRO A 300 -1.32 -47.75 20.37
CA PRO A 300 -2.49 -48.41 19.74
C PRO A 300 -3.73 -47.49 19.52
N ALA A 301 -4.73 -48.06 18.85
CA ALA A 301 -5.94 -47.44 18.30
C ALA A 301 -6.97 -46.91 19.32
N VAL A 302 -7.60 -45.76 19.00
CA VAL A 302 -8.96 -45.40 19.43
C VAL A 302 -9.67 -44.59 18.34
N GLY A 303 -10.85 -45.07 17.90
CA GLY A 303 -12.00 -44.27 17.43
C GLY A 303 -11.90 -43.54 16.09
N GLY A 304 -12.67 -44.00 15.10
CA GLY A 304 -12.69 -43.47 13.74
C GLY A 304 -13.22 -42.04 13.55
N ALA A 305 -12.72 -41.40 12.48
CA ALA A 305 -13.30 -40.24 11.78
C ALA A 305 -12.75 -40.24 10.32
N PRO A 306 -13.48 -39.71 9.33
CA PRO A 306 -13.24 -39.99 7.91
C PRO A 306 -11.99 -39.28 7.37
N GLY A 307 -11.35 -39.93 6.41
CA GLY A 307 -10.07 -39.53 5.83
C GLY A 307 -10.10 -38.14 5.18
N TYR A 308 -9.12 -37.31 5.56
CA TYR A 308 -8.76 -36.12 4.81
C TYR A 308 -7.85 -36.53 3.65
N SER A 309 -8.29 -36.21 2.44
CA SER A 309 -7.50 -36.31 1.20
C SER A 309 -6.48 -35.17 1.12
N SER A 310 -5.38 -35.44 0.41
CA SER A 310 -4.24 -34.56 0.10
C SER A 310 -4.64 -33.12 -0.30
N PRO A 311 -3.77 -32.09 -0.08
CA PRO A 311 -4.14 -30.70 -0.31
C PRO A 311 -4.38 -30.45 -1.80
N SER A 312 -5.65 -30.38 -2.18
CA SER A 312 -6.08 -30.02 -3.53
C SER A 312 -5.94 -28.51 -3.72
N ARG A 313 -5.30 -28.11 -4.84
CA ARG A 313 -5.26 -26.74 -5.40
C ARG A 313 -6.59 -26.00 -5.15
N GLY A 314 -6.52 -24.81 -4.53
CA GLY A 314 -7.68 -24.09 -3.98
C GLY A 314 -8.80 -23.76 -4.97
N ARG A 315 -10.05 -23.88 -4.51
CA ARG A 315 -11.27 -23.45 -5.22
C ARG A 315 -11.59 -22.00 -4.85
N CYS A 316 -11.94 -21.18 -5.85
CA CYS A 316 -12.43 -19.82 -5.64
C CYS A 316 -13.97 -19.82 -5.70
N ARG A 317 -14.62 -19.18 -4.73
CA ARG A 317 -16.07 -19.03 -4.64
C ARG A 317 -16.43 -17.59 -4.31
N GLU A 318 -17.40 -17.01 -5.01
CA GLU A 318 -18.00 -15.72 -4.65
C GLU A 318 -19.07 -15.94 -3.58
N ARG A 319 -19.05 -15.12 -2.50
CA ARG A 319 -20.14 -15.06 -1.51
C ARG A 319 -20.70 -13.65 -1.51
N GLY A 320 -22.00 -13.52 -1.79
CA GLY A 320 -22.68 -12.23 -1.85
C GLY A 320 -22.61 -11.42 -0.56
N GLY A 321 -22.35 -10.11 -0.71
CA GLY A 321 -22.81 -9.02 0.16
C GLY A 321 -22.23 -8.92 1.58
N GLY A 322 -21.33 -7.95 1.78
CA GLY A 322 -21.04 -7.40 3.12
C GLY A 322 -19.70 -6.66 3.17
N ALA A 323 -19.74 -5.33 3.18
CA ALA A 323 -18.57 -4.50 3.43
C ALA A 323 -17.97 -4.84 4.81
N GLY A 324 -16.86 -5.56 4.82
CA GLY A 324 -16.15 -5.96 6.03
C GLY A 324 -14.65 -5.98 5.79
N CYS A 325 -13.93 -5.10 6.48
CA CYS A 325 -12.49 -4.94 6.38
C CYS A 325 -11.71 -6.17 6.88
N GLY A 326 -10.60 -6.48 6.20
CA GLY A 326 -9.46 -7.23 6.77
C GLY A 326 -9.31 -8.67 6.25
N GLY A 327 -8.47 -8.84 5.23
CA GLY A 327 -8.17 -10.11 4.55
C GLY A 327 -8.64 -10.06 3.09
N SER A 328 -7.85 -9.47 2.20
CA SER A 328 -8.24 -9.33 0.80
C SER A 328 -7.82 -10.56 0.01
N SER A 329 -8.68 -11.58 -0.07
CA SER A 329 -8.63 -12.48 -1.22
C SER A 329 -9.06 -11.67 -2.44
N ARG A 330 -8.19 -11.54 -3.44
CA ARG A 330 -8.48 -10.78 -4.68
C ARG A 330 -8.40 -11.70 -5.88
N LEU A 331 -9.40 -11.57 -6.74
CA LEU A 331 -9.46 -12.26 -8.03
C LEU A 331 -8.90 -11.33 -9.10
N LEU A 332 -7.91 -11.81 -9.86
CA LEU A 332 -7.42 -11.15 -11.06
C LEU A 332 -7.89 -11.94 -12.27
N GLN A 333 -8.58 -11.28 -13.20
CA GLN A 333 -8.95 -11.88 -14.47
C GLN A 333 -7.77 -11.79 -15.44
N SER A 334 -7.30 -12.91 -15.98
CA SER A 334 -6.27 -12.90 -17.01
C SER A 334 -6.84 -12.35 -18.31
N GLN A 335 -6.37 -11.19 -18.77
CA GLN A 335 -6.65 -10.76 -20.13
C GLN A 335 -5.72 -11.51 -21.10
N GLN A 336 -6.15 -12.69 -21.55
CA GLN A 336 -5.57 -13.34 -22.72
C GLN A 336 -6.46 -13.10 -23.93
N GLY A 337 -6.02 -12.17 -24.80
CA GLY A 337 -6.29 -12.16 -26.24
C GLY A 337 -7.71 -11.80 -26.72
N ALA A 338 -7.82 -10.62 -27.33
CA ALA A 338 -8.53 -10.48 -28.61
C ALA A 338 -7.62 -9.66 -29.53
N LEU A 339 -7.26 -10.26 -30.69
CA LEU A 339 -6.57 -9.64 -31.81
C LEU A 339 -7.36 -8.46 -32.38
#